data_AF-A0A7J6QVW9-F1
#
_entry.id   AF-A0A7J6QVW9-F1
#
_cell.length_a   1.000
_cell.length_b   1.000
_cell.length_c   1.000
_cell.angle_alpha   90.00
_cell.angle_beta   90.00
_cell.angle_gamma   90.00
#
_symmetry.space_group_name_H-M   'P 1'
#
loop_
_entity.id
_entity.type
_entity.pdbx_description
1 polymer ?
#
loop_
_entity_poly.entity_id
_entity_poly.type
_entity_poly.pdbx_seq_one_letter_code
_entity_poly.pdbx_strand_id
1 'polypeptide(L)'
;EQYPEKLGHTLPELDLDTSHCRVFSKHSFSMMTDDVVEYLNKECSDRDQYILMGIESHICVTQTTLDILTRHPQSTVFLVTDGISSSRLLDRSTALHRLSAAGAVLTTSESLIFDMMQAKDHPNFKELSAVVRTINTRTPREEQLQGL
;
A
#
# COMPACT_ATOMS: atom_id res chain seq x y z
N GLU A 1 -12.69 0.93 4.33
CA GLU A 1 -13.04 -0.12 5.32
C GLU A 1 -14.02 -1.11 4.71
N GLN A 2 -13.70 -2.40 4.73
CA GLN A 2 -14.59 -3.44 4.22
C GLN A 2 -15.64 -3.75 5.28
N TYR A 3 -16.92 -3.50 4.99
CA TYR A 3 -18.05 -3.83 5.85
C TYR A 3 -17.79 -3.61 7.37
N PRO A 4 -17.51 -2.36 7.79
CA PRO A 4 -16.97 -2.06 9.12
C PRO A 4 -17.91 -2.47 10.27
N GLU A 5 -19.21 -2.55 10.02
CA GLU A 5 -20.20 -3.01 11.02
C GLU A 5 -19.96 -4.46 11.46
N LYS A 6 -19.31 -5.27 10.61
CA LYS A 6 -18.97 -6.67 10.93
C LYS A 6 -17.48 -6.93 11.09
N LEU A 7 -16.64 -6.24 10.33
CA LEU A 7 -15.18 -6.47 10.35
C LEU A 7 -14.42 -5.49 11.23
N GLY A 8 -15.11 -4.50 11.80
CA GLY A 8 -14.51 -3.43 12.58
C GLY A 8 -13.97 -2.30 11.71
N HIS A 9 -13.70 -1.18 12.37
CA HIS A 9 -13.05 -0.02 11.77
C HIS A 9 -11.54 -0.22 11.68
N THR A 10 -10.89 0.69 10.96
CA THR A 10 -9.45 0.80 10.91
C THR A 10 -8.86 0.89 12.32
N LEU A 11 -7.78 0.15 12.54
CA LEU A 11 -7.15 0.03 13.86
C LEU A 11 -6.71 1.42 14.38
N PRO A 12 -7.08 1.79 15.62
CA PRO A 12 -6.69 3.07 16.22
C PRO A 12 -5.18 3.30 16.27
N GLU A 13 -4.40 2.22 16.34
CA GLU A 13 -2.92 2.25 16.36
C GLU A 13 -2.30 2.79 15.07
N LEU A 14 -3.06 2.88 13.97
CA LEU A 14 -2.60 3.57 12.76
C LEU A 14 -2.60 5.10 12.91
N ASP A 15 -3.28 5.64 13.93
CA ASP A 15 -3.31 7.07 14.28
C ASP A 15 -3.47 7.99 13.06
N LEU A 16 -4.48 7.68 12.24
CA LEU A 16 -4.69 8.36 10.97
C LEU A 16 -5.12 9.80 11.20
N ASP A 17 -4.32 10.75 10.72
CA ASP A 17 -4.70 12.16 10.69
C ASP A 17 -5.83 12.37 9.66
N THR A 18 -7.06 12.47 10.16
CA THR A 18 -8.27 12.66 9.35
C THR A 18 -8.31 13.99 8.59
N SER A 19 -7.41 14.95 8.87
CA SER A 19 -7.28 16.16 8.07
C SER A 19 -6.63 15.91 6.70
N HIS A 20 -5.83 14.84 6.60
CA HIS A 20 -5.12 14.43 5.39
C HIS A 20 -5.54 13.05 4.88
N CYS A 21 -6.27 12.28 5.69
CA CYS A 21 -6.73 10.94 5.37
C CYS A 21 -8.26 10.89 5.21
N ARG A 22 -8.72 10.42 4.06
CA ARG A 22 -10.15 10.16 3.81
C ARG A 22 -10.47 8.67 3.94
N VAL A 23 -11.46 8.36 4.77
CA VAL A 23 -11.94 6.99 5.01
C VAL A 23 -13.28 6.76 4.29
N PHE A 24 -13.36 5.66 3.54
CA PHE A 24 -14.57 5.22 2.84
C PHE A 24 -14.97 3.80 3.27
N SER A 25 -16.25 3.58 3.56
CA SER A 25 -16.81 2.25 3.78
C SER A 25 -17.18 1.60 2.45
N LYS A 26 -16.97 0.29 2.31
CA LYS A 26 -17.30 -0.44 1.08
C LYS A 26 -17.75 -1.86 1.33
N HIS A 27 -18.57 -2.37 0.40
CA HIS A 27 -18.91 -3.79 0.30
C HIS A 27 -18.14 -4.50 -0.82
N SER A 28 -17.79 -3.78 -1.90
CA SER A 28 -16.95 -4.29 -2.97
C SER A 28 -15.52 -4.57 -2.49
N PHE A 29 -14.89 -5.62 -2.97
CA PHE A 29 -13.51 -5.94 -2.59
C PHE A 29 -12.49 -4.93 -3.13
N SER A 30 -12.65 -4.50 -4.39
CA SER A 30 -11.88 -3.38 -4.94
C SER A 30 -12.15 -2.08 -4.17
N MET A 31 -11.11 -1.27 -3.96
CA MET A 31 -11.23 0.09 -3.40
C MET A 31 -11.71 1.10 -4.43
N MET A 32 -11.74 0.77 -5.72
CA MET A 32 -12.18 1.67 -6.81
C MET A 32 -13.71 1.75 -6.90
N THR A 33 -14.35 2.08 -5.78
CA THR A 33 -15.78 2.41 -5.70
C THR A 33 -16.05 3.80 -6.26
N ASP A 34 -17.32 4.10 -6.56
CA ASP A 34 -17.70 5.39 -7.14
C ASP A 34 -17.27 6.57 -6.25
N ASP A 35 -17.50 6.48 -4.92
CA ASP A 35 -17.05 7.51 -3.97
C ASP A 35 -15.54 7.75 -3.98
N VAL A 36 -14.74 6.68 -4.12
CA VAL A 36 -13.28 6.78 -4.15
C VAL A 36 -12.83 7.35 -5.49
N VAL A 37 -13.43 6.93 -6.60
CA VAL A 37 -13.14 7.46 -7.94
C VAL A 37 -13.48 8.95 -8.01
N GLU A 38 -14.64 9.36 -7.50
CA GLU A 38 -15.04 10.77 -7.43
C GLU A 38 -14.03 11.59 -6.61
N TYR A 39 -13.64 11.09 -5.44
CA TYR A 39 -12.62 11.73 -4.61
C TYR A 39 -11.27 11.87 -5.33
N LEU A 40 -10.78 10.79 -5.94
CA LEU A 40 -9.51 10.81 -6.67
C LEU A 40 -9.54 11.77 -7.86
N ASN A 41 -10.63 11.81 -8.61
CA ASN A 41 -10.80 12.76 -9.70
C ASN A 41 -10.82 14.21 -9.22
N LYS A 42 -11.34 14.47 -8.02
CA LYS A 42 -11.43 15.81 -7.46
C LYS A 42 -10.11 16.28 -6.83
N GLU A 43 -9.51 15.44 -5.99
CA GLU A 43 -8.37 15.83 -5.14
C GLU A 43 -7.01 15.38 -5.70
N CYS A 44 -6.98 14.48 -6.70
CA CYS A 44 -5.77 13.86 -7.21
C CYS A 44 -5.76 13.72 -8.75
N SER A 45 -6.49 14.58 -9.48
CA SER A 45 -6.61 14.49 -10.95
C SER A 45 -5.29 14.65 -11.71
N ASP A 46 -4.28 15.25 -11.09
CA ASP A 46 -2.93 15.43 -11.62
C ASP A 46 -1.97 14.27 -11.27
N ARG A 47 -2.47 13.23 -10.59
CA ARG A 47 -1.68 12.08 -10.12
C ARG A 47 -1.98 10.83 -10.91
N ASP A 48 -0.92 10.12 -11.28
CA ASP A 48 -0.96 8.86 -12.04
C ASP A 48 -0.27 7.70 -11.29
N GLN A 49 0.24 7.94 -10.09
CA GLN A 49 0.91 6.95 -9.25
C GLN A 49 0.05 6.56 -8.05
N TYR A 50 -0.11 5.25 -7.85
CA TYR A 50 -0.86 4.67 -6.75
C TYR A 50 0.08 3.86 -5.86
N ILE A 51 0.09 4.16 -4.56
CA ILE A 51 0.83 3.37 -3.57
C ILE A 51 -0.19 2.59 -2.76
N LEU A 52 -0.11 1.26 -2.80
CA LEU A 52 -1.04 0.36 -2.13
C LEU A 52 -0.35 -0.46 -1.06
N MET A 53 -1.03 -0.57 0.09
CA MET A 53 -0.69 -1.45 1.21
C MET A 53 -1.97 -1.91 1.93
N GLY A 54 -1.86 -2.92 2.79
CA GLY A 54 -2.96 -3.45 3.60
C GLY A 54 -3.31 -4.91 3.30
N ILE A 55 -4.56 -5.27 3.62
CA ILE A 55 -5.06 -6.65 3.58
C ILE A 55 -6.45 -6.74 2.93
N GLU A 56 -6.85 -7.89 2.38
CA GLU A 56 -6.03 -9.06 2.10
C GLU A 56 -5.38 -8.96 0.71
N SER A 57 -4.14 -9.42 0.59
CA SER A 57 -3.34 -9.29 -0.64
C SER A 57 -4.04 -9.92 -1.84
N HIS A 58 -4.63 -11.11 -1.66
CA HIS A 58 -5.25 -11.90 -2.72
C HIS A 58 -6.71 -11.54 -3.02
N ILE A 59 -7.31 -10.65 -2.21
CA ILE A 59 -8.71 -10.23 -2.34
C ILE A 59 -8.76 -8.73 -2.66
N CYS A 60 -8.72 -7.88 -1.64
CA CYS A 60 -8.95 -6.44 -1.78
C CYS A 60 -7.79 -5.76 -2.52
N VAL A 61 -6.54 -6.07 -2.17
CA VAL A 61 -5.37 -5.47 -2.84
C VAL A 61 -5.31 -5.92 -4.30
N THR A 62 -5.53 -7.22 -4.57
CA THR A 62 -5.53 -7.76 -5.93
C THR A 62 -6.60 -7.11 -6.81
N GLN A 63 -7.86 -7.09 -6.36
CA GLN A 63 -8.94 -6.52 -7.17
C GLN A 63 -8.77 -5.01 -7.37
N THR A 64 -8.30 -4.28 -6.36
CA THR A 64 -7.99 -2.85 -6.48
C THR A 64 -6.89 -2.59 -7.51
N THR A 65 -5.80 -3.36 -7.45
CA THR A 65 -4.65 -3.21 -8.35
C THR A 65 -5.06 -3.45 -9.80
N LEU A 66 -5.80 -4.54 -10.05
CA LEU A 66 -6.26 -4.88 -11.40
C LEU A 66 -7.27 -3.86 -11.94
N ASP A 67 -8.17 -3.34 -11.09
CA ASP A 67 -9.08 -2.28 -11.46
C ASP A 67 -8.33 -1.00 -11.88
N ILE A 68 -7.33 -0.58 -11.11
CA ILE A 68 -6.53 0.60 -11.44
C ILE A 68 -5.81 0.39 -12.78
N LEU A 69 -5.09 -0.72 -12.94
CA LEU A 69 -4.34 -1.02 -14.17
C LEU A 69 -5.26 -1.12 -15.40
N THR A 70 -6.51 -1.57 -15.23
CA THR A 70 -7.49 -1.67 -16.31
C THR A 70 -8.11 -0.31 -16.65
N ARG A 71 -8.53 0.46 -15.64
CA ARG A 71 -9.22 1.75 -15.83
C ARG A 71 -8.25 2.88 -16.20
N HIS A 72 -7.01 2.79 -15.75
CA HIS A 72 -5.98 3.81 -15.95
C HIS A 72 -4.68 3.16 -16.48
N PRO A 73 -4.62 2.76 -17.76
CA PRO A 73 -3.49 2.00 -18.31
C PRO A 73 -2.14 2.73 -18.31
N GLN A 74 -2.14 4.05 -18.11
CA GLN A 74 -0.91 4.87 -18.03
C GLN A 74 -0.41 5.04 -16.59
N SER A 75 -1.18 4.58 -15.61
CA SER A 75 -0.85 4.73 -14.20
C SER A 75 0.18 3.70 -13.75
N THR A 76 0.97 4.07 -12.75
CA THR A 76 1.88 3.14 -12.08
C THR A 76 1.32 2.74 -10.72
N VAL A 77 1.24 1.44 -10.45
CA VAL A 77 0.79 0.91 -9.16
C VAL A 77 1.98 0.31 -8.40
N PHE A 78 2.36 0.92 -7.30
CA PHE A 78 3.38 0.46 -6.37
C PHE A 78 2.74 -0.35 -5.24
N LEU A 79 3.17 -1.60 -5.07
CA LEU A 79 2.75 -2.48 -3.99
C LEU A 79 3.84 -2.53 -2.91
N VAL A 80 3.53 -1.98 -1.73
CA VAL A 80 4.46 -1.94 -0.58
C VAL A 80 4.42 -3.30 0.11
N THR A 81 5.29 -4.21 -0.28
CA THR A 81 5.19 -5.64 0.04
C THR A 81 5.32 -5.96 1.52
N ASP A 82 6.11 -5.18 2.27
CA ASP A 82 6.25 -5.22 3.72
C ASP A 82 5.07 -4.57 4.47
N GLY A 83 4.16 -3.89 3.76
CA GLY A 83 2.87 -3.42 4.24
C GLY A 83 1.66 -4.25 3.75
N ILE A 84 1.89 -5.33 3.00
CA ILE A 84 0.84 -6.17 2.40
C ILE A 84 0.87 -7.58 3.00
N SER A 85 -0.29 -8.08 3.42
CA SER A 85 -0.40 -9.43 4.00
C SER A 85 -1.69 -10.16 3.61
N SER A 86 -1.73 -11.46 3.94
CA SER A 86 -2.90 -12.34 3.90
C SER A 86 -2.83 -13.30 5.09
N SER A 87 -3.96 -13.92 5.43
CA SER A 87 -4.03 -14.94 6.48
C SER A 87 -3.13 -16.16 6.21
N ARG A 88 -2.84 -16.47 4.94
CA ARG A 88 -1.98 -17.57 4.51
C ARG A 88 -0.84 -17.06 3.63
N LEU A 89 0.37 -17.58 3.87
CA LEU A 89 1.57 -17.22 3.11
C LEU A 89 1.44 -17.52 1.61
N LEU A 90 0.84 -18.67 1.26
CA LEU A 90 0.64 -19.06 -0.14
C LEU A 90 -0.23 -18.04 -0.90
N ASP A 91 -1.30 -17.56 -0.26
CA ASP A 91 -2.19 -16.58 -0.87
C ASP A 91 -1.47 -15.24 -1.04
N ARG A 92 -0.64 -14.86 -0.07
CA ARG A 92 0.22 -13.68 -0.15
C ARG A 92 1.21 -13.76 -1.31
N SER A 93 2.03 -14.81 -1.36
CA SER A 93 3.08 -14.94 -2.38
C SER A 93 2.50 -15.07 -3.79
N THR A 94 1.42 -15.84 -3.94
CA THR A 94 0.76 -16.04 -5.24
C THR A 94 0.14 -14.74 -5.75
N ALA A 95 -0.51 -13.96 -4.88
CA ALA A 95 -1.08 -12.68 -5.26
C ALA A 95 -0.01 -11.68 -5.71
N LEU A 96 1.08 -11.53 -4.94
CA LEU A 96 2.16 -10.61 -5.30
C LEU A 96 2.82 -10.98 -6.63
N HIS A 97 3.07 -12.27 -6.88
CA HIS A 97 3.61 -12.74 -8.16
C HIS A 97 2.66 -12.43 -9.32
N ARG A 98 1.37 -12.73 -9.15
CA ARG A 98 0.33 -12.42 -10.14
C ARG A 98 0.26 -10.92 -10.45
N LEU A 99 0.29 -10.07 -9.44
CA LEU A 99 0.17 -8.62 -9.62
C LEU A 99 1.42 -8.01 -10.26
N SER A 100 2.60 -8.54 -9.94
CA SER A 100 3.83 -8.16 -10.66
C SER A 100 3.73 -8.50 -12.15
N ALA A 101 3.27 -9.71 -12.49
CA ALA A 101 3.05 -10.11 -13.88
C ALA A 101 1.96 -9.28 -14.60
N ALA A 102 1.02 -8.70 -13.85
CA ALA A 102 -0.01 -7.82 -14.39
C ALA A 102 0.49 -6.38 -14.65
N GLY A 103 1.71 -6.03 -14.22
CA GLY A 103 2.32 -4.71 -14.44
C GLY A 103 2.44 -3.83 -13.18
N ALA A 104 2.11 -4.34 -11.99
CA ALA A 104 2.36 -3.62 -10.74
C ALA A 104 3.84 -3.68 -10.35
N VAL A 105 4.37 -2.60 -9.79
CA VAL A 105 5.73 -2.51 -9.26
C VAL A 105 5.73 -3.01 -7.82
N LEU A 106 6.45 -4.09 -7.53
CA LEU A 106 6.68 -4.52 -6.16
C LEU A 106 7.82 -3.69 -5.55
N THR A 107 7.57 -3.09 -4.40
CA THR A 107 8.55 -2.29 -3.65
C THR A 107 8.48 -2.61 -2.15
N THR A 108 9.32 -1.95 -1.36
CA THR A 108 9.25 -1.94 0.11
C THR A 108 9.06 -0.52 0.60
N SER A 109 8.61 -0.37 1.84
CA SER A 109 8.41 0.95 2.44
C SER A 109 9.71 1.76 2.49
N GLU A 110 10.85 1.11 2.78
CA GLU A 110 12.17 1.75 2.73
C GLU A 110 12.56 2.20 1.32
N SER A 111 12.46 1.31 0.33
CA SER A 111 12.81 1.64 -1.07
C SER A 111 11.97 2.82 -1.56
N LEU A 112 10.66 2.77 -1.31
CA LEU A 112 9.73 3.83 -1.72
C LEU A 112 10.08 5.19 -1.10
N ILE A 113 10.43 5.24 0.20
CA ILE A 113 10.81 6.49 0.87
C ILE A 113 12.10 7.06 0.27
N PHE A 114 13.10 6.23 -0.04
CA PHE A 114 14.33 6.69 -0.68
C PHE A 114 14.12 7.09 -2.15
N ASP A 115 13.28 6.37 -2.89
CA ASP A 115 12.89 6.71 -4.27
C ASP A 115 12.26 8.11 -4.34
N MET A 116 11.44 8.48 -3.35
CA MET A 116 10.86 9.82 -3.25
C MET A 116 11.88 10.90 -2.92
N MET A 117 12.90 10.61 -2.11
CA MET A 117 13.93 11.59 -1.74
C MET A 117 14.92 11.87 -2.86
N GLN A 118 15.24 10.84 -3.67
CA GLN A 118 16.22 10.83 -4.78
C GLN A 118 17.69 11.16 -4.41
N ALA A 119 17.93 11.97 -3.39
CA ALA A 119 19.26 12.42 -2.99
C ALA A 119 19.40 12.61 -1.47
N LYS A 120 20.65 12.50 -0.99
CA LYS A 120 20.99 12.62 0.44
C LYS A 120 20.84 14.05 0.98
N ASP A 121 20.97 15.04 0.12
CA ASP A 121 20.81 16.46 0.44
C ASP A 121 19.36 16.93 0.39
N HIS A 122 18.40 16.01 0.21
CA HIS A 122 16.98 16.31 0.33
C HIS A 122 16.69 17.03 1.67
N PRO A 123 15.93 18.15 1.69
CA PRO A 123 15.72 18.95 2.89
C PRO A 123 15.21 18.15 4.09
N ASN A 124 14.37 17.14 3.83
CA ASN A 124 13.77 16.29 4.87
C ASN A 124 14.53 14.96 5.10
N PHE A 125 15.75 14.79 4.56
CA PHE A 125 16.49 13.53 4.64
C PHE A 125 16.64 13.01 6.07
N LYS A 126 16.96 13.89 7.02
CA LYS A 126 17.18 13.50 8.43
C LYS A 126 15.93 12.91 9.06
N GLU A 127 14.77 13.51 8.78
CA GLU A 127 13.48 13.09 9.31
C GLU A 127 13.03 11.76 8.67
N LEU A 128 13.07 11.69 7.34
CA LEU A 128 12.69 10.48 6.60
C LEU A 128 13.63 9.29 6.90
N SER A 129 14.93 9.53 7.05
CA SER A 129 15.89 8.51 7.49
C SER A 129 15.63 8.01 8.92
N ALA A 130 15.02 8.82 9.80
CA ALA A 130 14.61 8.37 11.13
C ALA A 130 13.39 7.44 11.04
N VAL A 131 12.44 7.73 10.15
CA VAL A 131 11.30 6.84 9.85
C VAL A 131 11.81 5.48 9.35
N VAL A 132 12.71 5.46 8.36
CA VAL A 132 13.31 4.23 7.82
C VAL A 132 14.01 3.39 8.89
N ARG A 133 14.72 4.02 9.84
CA ARG A 133 15.35 3.29 10.94
C ARG A 133 14.33 2.59 11.83
N THR A 134 13.14 3.15 12.00
CA THR A 134 12.05 2.51 12.76
C THR A 134 11.53 1.27 12.02
N ILE A 135 11.38 1.33 10.71
CA ILE A 135 10.96 0.20 9.86
C ILE A 135 11.93 -0.99 10.01
N ASN A 136 13.22 -0.71 9.92
CA ASN A 136 14.29 -1.72 10.04
C ASN A 136 14.33 -2.48 11.36
N THR A 137 13.77 -1.92 12.45
CA THR A 137 13.68 -2.63 13.73
C THR A 137 12.53 -3.63 13.79
N ARG A 138 11.52 -3.46 12.93
CA ARG A 138 10.30 -4.29 12.90
C ARG A 138 10.40 -5.46 11.93
N THR A 139 11.25 -5.35 10.92
CA THR A 139 11.47 -6.39 9.91
C THR A 139 12.77 -7.14 10.21
N PRO A 140 12.75 -8.46 10.47
CA PRO A 140 13.96 -9.23 10.72
C PRO A 140 14.88 -9.24 9.49
N ARG A 141 16.18 -9.04 9.71
CA ARG A 141 17.23 -9.29 8.70
C ARG A 141 17.39 -10.79 8.46
N GLU A 142 17.91 -11.18 7.30
CA GLU A 142 18.17 -12.60 6.99
C GLU A 142 18.99 -13.31 8.07
N GLU A 143 20.00 -12.63 8.63
CA GLU A 143 20.83 -13.11 9.73
C GLU A 143 20.02 -13.46 11.00
N GLN A 144 18.89 -12.78 11.22
CA GLN A 144 17.99 -13.00 12.36
C GLN A 144 17.00 -14.15 12.11
N LEU A 145 16.80 -14.55 10.86
CA LEU A 145 15.93 -15.66 10.47
C LEU A 145 16.67 -17.00 10.45
N GLN A 146 17.98 -17.01 10.20
CA GLN A 146 18.81 -18.22 10.17
C GLN A 146 19.01 -18.89 11.54
N GLY A 147 18.57 -18.24 12.63
CA GLY A 147 18.62 -18.77 14.00
C GLY A 147 17.29 -19.33 14.53
N LEU A 148 16.25 -19.42 13.68
CA LEU A 148 14.93 -20.00 13.97
C LEU A 148 14.77 -21.35 13.26
#